data_AF-A0A925HPZ0-F1
#
_entry.id   AF-A0A925HPZ0-F1
#
_cell.length_a   1.000
_cell.length_b   1.000
_cell.length_c   1.000
_cell.angle_alpha   90.00
_cell.angle_beta   90.00
_cell.angle_gamma   90.00
#
_symmetry.space_group_name_H-M   'P 1'
#
loop_
_entity.id
_entity.type
_entity.pdbx_description
1 polymer ?
#
loop_
_entity_poly.entity_id
_entity_poly.type
_entity_poly.pdbx_seq_one_letter_code
_entity_poly.pdbx_strand_id
1 'polypeptide(L)'
;MVTVSSRALLAFLAPILVPTGCCVLAPNPIQAGENPSFLLATAAPTERLAPPVTWLDDLEHKLTTYFTKKYPAYDYSPYAHELCRIRDAARLGDRWGAKREMGVFLNMLAIRAYGLGDDAAEELAVLSQRIMPDQEFGMIYLGSETEPPTEGGHT
;
A
#
# COMPACT_ATOMS: atom_id res chain seq x y z
N MET A 1 42.87 -22.33 31.10
CA MET A 1 41.97 -21.37 31.78
C MET A 1 41.61 -20.33 30.73
N VAL A 2 40.40 -20.16 30.19
CA VAL A 2 39.04 -20.61 30.51
C VAL A 2 38.41 -21.17 29.22
N THR A 3 37.51 -22.14 29.39
CA THR A 3 36.85 -22.98 28.38
C THR A 3 35.42 -22.47 28.13
N VAL A 4 34.76 -23.05 27.10
CA VAL A 4 33.29 -23.12 26.87
C VAL A 4 32.70 -21.93 26.07
N SER A 5 31.82 -22.06 25.07
CA SER A 5 30.92 -23.15 24.67
C SER A 5 30.57 -23.09 23.19
N SER A 6 30.58 -24.25 22.53
CA SER A 6 29.76 -24.53 21.36
C SER A 6 28.29 -24.61 21.77
N ARG A 7 27.38 -24.14 20.92
CA ARG A 7 25.98 -24.58 20.88
C ARG A 7 25.45 -24.49 19.44
N ALA A 8 25.63 -25.59 18.73
CA ALA A 8 24.79 -25.97 17.61
C ALA A 8 23.50 -26.58 18.17
N LEU A 9 22.33 -26.08 17.75
CA LEU A 9 21.02 -26.72 17.85
C LEU A 9 20.25 -26.24 16.62
N LEU A 10 20.20 -27.06 15.56
CA LEU A 10 19.19 -28.10 15.30
C LEU A 10 18.06 -27.57 14.42
N ALA A 11 17.99 -28.15 13.24
CA ALA A 11 16.94 -28.04 12.26
C ALA A 11 15.58 -28.45 12.84
N PHE A 12 14.51 -27.76 12.42
CA PHE A 12 13.20 -28.37 12.27
C PHE A 12 12.52 -27.84 11.01
N LEU A 13 12.55 -28.69 9.98
CA LEU A 13 11.55 -28.78 8.94
C LEU A 13 10.16 -28.95 9.58
N ALA A 14 9.17 -28.21 9.10
CA ALA A 14 7.77 -28.56 9.25
C ALA A 14 7.02 -28.25 7.94
N PRO A 15 6.60 -29.28 7.19
CA PRO A 15 5.68 -29.16 6.06
C PRO A 15 4.32 -29.76 6.44
N ILE A 16 3.31 -28.95 6.77
CA ILE A 16 1.97 -29.47 7.10
C ILE A 16 0.98 -28.30 6.88
N LEU A 17 -0.21 -28.38 6.27
CA LEU A 17 -1.05 -29.43 5.72
C LEU A 17 -2.08 -28.73 4.83
N VAL A 18 -2.34 -29.24 3.63
CA VAL A 18 -3.55 -28.91 2.88
C VAL A 18 -4.71 -29.73 3.48
N PRO A 19 -5.90 -29.16 3.76
CA PRO A 19 -7.11 -29.94 3.83
C PRO A 19 -7.86 -29.81 2.49
N THR A 20 -7.63 -30.80 1.64
CA THR A 20 -8.59 -31.22 0.61
C THR A 20 -9.80 -31.80 1.35
N GLY A 21 -10.85 -31.00 1.47
CA GLY A 21 -12.15 -31.42 1.97
C GLY A 21 -13.17 -31.38 0.84
N CYS A 22 -13.06 -32.27 -0.13
CA CYS A 22 -14.22 -32.67 -0.94
C CYS A 22 -15.17 -33.44 -0.04
N CYS A 23 -16.30 -32.83 0.34
CA CYS A 23 -17.48 -33.56 0.79
C CYS A 23 -18.52 -33.50 -0.34
N VAL A 24 -18.36 -34.38 -1.32
CA VAL A 24 -19.48 -34.87 -2.12
C VAL A 24 -20.06 -36.05 -1.36
N LEU A 25 -21.28 -35.91 -0.83
CA LEU A 25 -22.15 -37.06 -0.59
C LEU A 25 -23.61 -36.65 -0.79
N ALA A 26 -24.06 -36.92 -2.02
CA ALA A 26 -25.34 -37.43 -2.51
C ALA A 26 -26.71 -37.01 -1.90
N PRO A 27 -27.77 -37.05 -2.75
CA PRO A 27 -29.06 -36.41 -2.52
C PRO A 27 -30.05 -37.34 -1.79
N ASN A 28 -31.03 -36.75 -1.09
CA ASN A 28 -32.30 -37.42 -0.84
C ASN A 28 -33.44 -36.57 -1.43
N PRO A 29 -34.37 -37.18 -2.18
CA PRO A 29 -35.45 -36.46 -2.84
C PRO A 29 -36.72 -36.40 -1.97
N ILE A 30 -37.63 -35.54 -2.41
CA ILE A 30 -39.05 -35.47 -2.05
C ILE A 30 -39.35 -34.71 -0.75
N GLN A 31 -39.73 -33.44 -0.90
CA GLN A 31 -41.13 -33.07 -0.66
C GLN A 31 -41.52 -31.84 -1.49
N ALA A 32 -42.63 -32.01 -2.20
CA ALA A 32 -43.27 -31.00 -3.03
C ALA A 32 -43.84 -29.88 -2.14
N GLY A 33 -43.63 -28.63 -2.59
CA GLY A 33 -44.15 -27.45 -1.92
C GLY A 33 -43.69 -26.19 -2.65
N GLU A 34 -44.37 -25.91 -3.76
CA GLU A 34 -44.71 -24.56 -4.25
C GLU A 34 -43.57 -23.54 -4.43
N ASN A 35 -43.28 -23.27 -5.71
CA ASN A 35 -42.53 -22.13 -6.23
C ASN A 35 -42.98 -20.80 -5.56
N PRO A 36 -42.06 -19.85 -5.30
CA PRO A 36 -41.57 -19.07 -6.44
C PRO A 36 -40.07 -18.75 -6.39
N SER A 37 -39.43 -18.94 -7.55
CA SER A 37 -38.48 -17.98 -8.11
C SER A 37 -37.38 -17.48 -7.16
N PHE A 38 -36.47 -18.36 -6.74
CA PHE A 38 -35.11 -17.90 -6.50
C PHE A 38 -34.47 -17.64 -7.86
N LEU A 39 -34.64 -16.41 -8.35
CA LEU A 39 -33.71 -15.86 -9.33
C LEU A 39 -32.33 -15.95 -8.69
N LEU A 40 -31.57 -16.96 -9.10
CA LEU A 40 -30.13 -17.01 -8.96
C LEU A 40 -29.61 -15.84 -9.78
N ALA A 41 -29.62 -14.65 -9.17
CA ALA A 41 -28.80 -13.55 -9.59
C ALA A 41 -27.37 -14.03 -9.35
N THR A 42 -26.80 -14.67 -10.37
CA THR A 42 -25.36 -14.68 -10.58
C THR A 42 -24.98 -13.21 -10.65
N ALA A 43 -24.73 -12.60 -9.50
CA ALA A 43 -24.03 -11.35 -9.42
C ALA A 43 -22.67 -11.68 -10.03
N ALA A 44 -22.53 -11.36 -11.32
CA ALA A 44 -21.22 -11.26 -11.95
C ALA A 44 -20.35 -10.49 -10.95
N PRO A 45 -19.10 -10.91 -10.70
CA PRO A 45 -18.18 -10.08 -9.96
C PRO A 45 -18.14 -8.76 -10.72
N THR A 46 -18.80 -7.73 -10.18
CA THR A 46 -18.51 -6.37 -10.58
C THR A 46 -17.06 -6.21 -10.15
N GLU A 47 -16.14 -6.48 -11.07
CA GLU A 47 -14.78 -5.98 -11.00
C GLU A 47 -14.95 -4.49 -10.78
N ARG A 48 -14.91 -4.09 -9.51
CA ARG A 48 -14.68 -2.70 -9.16
C ARG A 48 -13.31 -2.43 -9.74
N LEU A 49 -13.29 -1.91 -10.96
CA LEU A 49 -12.12 -1.26 -11.52
C LEU A 49 -11.61 -0.36 -10.42
N ALA A 50 -10.43 -0.70 -9.89
CA ALA A 50 -9.77 0.15 -8.93
C ALA A 50 -9.76 1.57 -9.52
N PRO A 51 -10.18 2.60 -8.77
CA PRO A 51 -10.17 3.96 -9.29
C PRO A 51 -8.78 4.25 -9.89
N PRO A 52 -8.72 4.93 -11.04
CA PRO A 52 -7.45 5.20 -11.71
C PRO A 52 -6.53 5.93 -10.75
N VAL A 53 -5.31 5.42 -10.57
CA VAL A 53 -4.30 5.95 -9.64
C VAL A 53 -3.62 7.18 -10.25
N THR A 54 -4.41 8.19 -10.60
CA THR A 54 -3.99 9.37 -11.39
C THR A 54 -2.92 10.20 -10.67
N TRP A 55 -2.90 10.14 -9.34
CA TRP A 55 -1.96 10.89 -8.53
C TRP A 55 -0.53 10.36 -8.62
N LEU A 56 -0.33 9.06 -8.89
CA LEU A 56 1.00 8.49 -9.14
C LEU A 56 1.59 9.00 -10.45
N ASP A 57 0.76 9.09 -11.49
CA ASP A 57 1.18 9.61 -12.79
C ASP A 57 1.54 11.10 -12.68
N ASP A 58 0.78 11.89 -11.91
CA ASP A 58 1.11 13.29 -11.62
C ASP A 58 2.44 13.43 -10.86
N LEU A 59 2.67 12.57 -9.86
CA LEU A 59 3.90 12.59 -9.08
C LEU A 59 5.12 12.18 -9.92
N GLU A 60 5.00 11.13 -10.73
CA GLU A 60 6.06 10.69 -11.66
C GLU A 60 6.34 11.76 -12.72
N HIS A 61 5.30 12.42 -13.25
CA HIS A 61 5.45 13.53 -14.17
C HIS A 61 6.20 14.70 -13.53
N LYS A 62 5.88 15.07 -12.28
CA LYS A 62 6.60 16.12 -11.55
C LYS A 62 8.05 15.74 -11.27
N LEU A 63 8.31 14.50 -10.89
CA LEU A 63 9.65 13.99 -10.67
C LEU A 63 10.51 14.13 -11.93
N THR A 64 9.97 13.72 -13.09
CA THR A 64 10.69 13.71 -14.37
C THR A 64 10.81 15.07 -15.06
N THR A 65 9.90 16.02 -14.79
CA THR A 65 9.89 17.33 -15.48
C THR A 65 10.33 18.51 -14.62
N TYR A 66 9.99 18.50 -13.33
CA TYR A 66 10.26 19.61 -12.41
C TYR A 66 11.51 19.36 -11.57
N PHE A 67 11.59 18.22 -10.87
CA PHE A 67 12.69 17.94 -9.95
C PHE A 67 14.02 17.73 -10.67
N THR A 68 14.04 16.96 -11.75
CA THR A 68 15.22 16.79 -12.63
C THR A 68 15.74 18.12 -13.18
N LYS A 69 14.87 19.11 -13.40
CA LYS A 69 15.25 20.44 -13.89
C LYS A 69 15.71 21.37 -12.78
N LYS A 70 15.02 21.37 -11.63
CA LYS A 70 15.31 22.26 -10.50
C LYS A 70 16.56 21.80 -9.73
N TYR A 71 16.74 20.50 -9.59
CA TYR A 71 17.85 19.90 -8.87
C TYR A 71 18.57 18.82 -9.71
N PRO A 72 19.23 19.22 -10.81
CA PRO A 72 19.78 18.30 -11.80
C PRO A 72 20.96 17.46 -11.30
N ALA A 73 21.50 17.77 -10.12
CA ALA A 73 22.64 17.07 -9.53
C ALA A 73 22.27 15.74 -8.85
N TYR A 74 20.99 15.50 -8.57
CA TYR A 74 20.53 14.30 -7.86
C TYR A 74 20.01 13.23 -8.82
N ASP A 75 20.21 11.96 -8.42
CA ASP A 75 19.60 10.83 -9.11
C ASP A 75 18.22 10.53 -8.52
N TYR A 76 17.19 10.68 -9.36
CA TYR A 76 15.80 10.42 -9.02
C TYR A 76 15.33 9.00 -9.38
N SER A 77 16.18 8.20 -10.02
CA SER A 77 15.83 6.83 -10.46
C SER A 77 15.35 5.93 -9.32
N PRO A 78 15.96 5.94 -8.12
CA PRO A 78 15.47 5.13 -7.00
C PRO A 78 14.06 5.50 -6.55
N TYR A 79 13.74 6.80 -6.56
CA TYR A 79 12.42 7.31 -6.21
C TYR A 79 11.38 6.95 -7.26
N ALA A 80 11.72 7.08 -8.55
CA ALA A 80 10.86 6.64 -9.66
C ALA A 80 10.56 5.13 -9.58
N HIS A 81 11.56 4.32 -9.27
CA HIS A 81 11.41 2.88 -9.11
C HIS A 81 10.44 2.52 -7.97
N GLU A 82 10.51 3.23 -6.85
CA GLU A 82 9.58 3.02 -5.74
C GLU A 82 8.15 3.45 -6.11
N LEU A 83 7.97 4.52 -6.88
CA LEU A 83 6.66 4.89 -7.46
C LEU A 83 6.08 3.78 -8.36
N CYS A 84 6.92 3.10 -9.15
CA CYS A 84 6.50 1.93 -9.93
C CYS A 84 5.97 0.80 -9.04
N ARG A 85 6.62 0.51 -7.90
CA ARG A 85 6.15 -0.53 -6.98
C ARG A 85 4.79 -0.21 -6.37
N ILE A 86 4.58 1.05 -5.98
CA ILE A 86 3.28 1.52 -5.48
C ILE A 86 2.21 1.33 -6.56
N ARG A 87 2.52 1.71 -7.81
CA ARG A 87 1.63 1.55 -8.95
C ARG A 87 1.29 0.10 -9.24
N ASP A 88 2.27 -0.79 -9.22
CA ASP A 88 2.08 -2.21 -9.50
C ASP A 88 1.20 -2.86 -8.44
N ALA A 89 1.42 -2.55 -7.15
CA ALA A 89 0.56 -3.03 -6.07
C ALA A 89 -0.88 -2.49 -6.23
N ALA A 90 -1.04 -1.21 -6.55
CA ALA A 90 -2.36 -0.62 -6.75
C ALA A 90 -3.11 -1.21 -7.97
N ARG A 91 -2.40 -1.48 -9.08
CA ARG A 91 -2.97 -2.14 -10.28
C ARG A 91 -3.46 -3.56 -9.99
N LEU A 92 -2.83 -4.25 -9.05
CA LEU A 92 -3.25 -5.59 -8.59
C LEU A 92 -4.39 -5.54 -7.56
N GLY A 93 -4.83 -4.36 -7.15
CA GLY A 93 -5.79 -4.19 -6.05
C GLY A 93 -5.21 -4.47 -4.67
N ASP A 94 -3.88 -4.64 -4.54
CA ASP A 94 -3.20 -4.84 -3.27
C ASP A 94 -3.01 -3.51 -2.54
N ARG A 95 -4.08 -3.09 -1.86
CA ARG A 95 -4.10 -1.85 -1.08
C ARG A 95 -3.07 -1.84 0.04
N TRP A 96 -2.78 -2.98 0.66
CA TRP A 96 -1.81 -3.08 1.76
C TRP A 96 -0.38 -3.02 1.23
N GLY A 97 -0.11 -3.63 0.09
CA GLY A 97 1.14 -3.49 -0.65
C GLY A 97 1.39 -2.03 -1.04
N ALA A 98 0.42 -1.39 -1.70
CA ALA A 98 0.56 0.01 -2.11
C ALA A 98 0.80 0.95 -0.91
N LYS A 99 0.13 0.73 0.23
CA LYS A 99 0.38 1.47 1.47
C LYS A 99 1.79 1.23 2.02
N ARG A 100 2.27 -0.01 1.99
CA ARG A 100 3.61 -0.39 2.46
C ARG A 100 4.69 0.31 1.63
N GLU A 101 4.64 0.18 0.31
CA GLU A 101 5.61 0.80 -0.61
C GLU A 101 5.56 2.33 -0.51
N MET A 102 4.37 2.91 -0.25
CA MET A 102 4.28 4.35 0.05
C MET A 102 5.04 4.73 1.32
N GLY A 103 4.93 3.92 2.37
CA GLY A 103 5.72 4.11 3.59
C GLY A 103 7.24 4.06 3.30
N VAL A 104 7.68 3.18 2.41
CA VAL A 104 9.08 3.09 1.97
C VAL A 104 9.48 4.37 1.22
N PHE A 105 8.68 4.83 0.26
CA PHE A 105 8.93 6.06 -0.49
C PHE A 105 9.07 7.28 0.43
N LEU A 106 8.13 7.48 1.36
CA LEU A 106 8.18 8.58 2.32
C LEU A 106 9.39 8.47 3.26
N ASN A 107 9.73 7.26 3.68
CA ASN A 107 10.92 7.03 4.49
C ASN A 107 12.20 7.35 3.71
N MET A 108 12.29 6.99 2.43
CA MET A 108 13.42 7.36 1.56
C MET A 108 13.63 8.87 1.49
N LEU A 109 12.55 9.65 1.44
CA LEU A 109 12.62 11.12 1.52
C LEU A 109 13.06 11.58 2.91
N ALA A 110 12.45 11.03 3.96
CA ALA A 110 12.75 11.40 5.35
C ALA A 110 14.20 11.08 5.76
N ILE A 111 14.83 10.06 5.20
CA ILE A 111 16.23 9.74 5.50
C ILE A 111 17.23 10.25 4.46
N ARG A 112 16.76 11.00 3.45
CA ARG A 112 17.61 11.52 2.36
C ARG A 112 18.36 10.39 1.66
N ALA A 113 17.65 9.30 1.42
CA ALA A 113 18.21 8.10 0.78
C ALA A 113 18.84 8.47 -0.57
N TYR A 114 19.87 7.72 -0.97
CA TYR A 114 20.55 7.92 -2.27
C TYR A 114 21.16 9.32 -2.45
N GLY A 115 21.38 10.07 -1.37
CA GLY A 115 22.06 11.37 -1.40
C GLY A 115 21.21 12.52 -1.90
N LEU A 116 19.88 12.39 -1.84
CA LEU A 116 18.97 13.49 -2.16
C LEU A 116 19.16 14.63 -1.14
N GLY A 117 19.46 15.84 -1.61
CA GLY A 117 19.66 16.99 -0.73
C GLY A 117 18.39 17.41 0.00
N ASP A 118 18.55 18.09 1.15
CA ASP A 118 17.46 18.43 2.06
C ASP A 118 16.32 19.20 1.38
N ASP A 119 16.62 20.25 0.62
CA ASP A 119 15.60 21.06 -0.08
C ASP A 119 14.78 20.22 -1.07
N ALA A 120 15.45 19.33 -1.81
CA ALA A 120 14.80 18.48 -2.80
C ALA A 120 13.96 17.39 -2.14
N ALA A 121 14.46 16.80 -1.05
CA ALA A 121 13.75 15.79 -0.27
C ALA A 121 12.51 16.36 0.42
N GLU A 122 12.62 17.54 1.03
CA GLU A 122 11.51 18.23 1.70
C GLU A 122 10.43 18.64 0.70
N GLU A 123 10.79 19.27 -0.41
CA GLU A 123 9.83 19.69 -1.42
C GLU A 123 9.10 18.50 -2.06
N LEU A 124 9.82 17.40 -2.33
CA LEU A 124 9.22 16.18 -2.86
C LEU A 124 8.29 15.54 -1.83
N ALA A 125 8.66 15.53 -0.55
CA ALA A 125 7.80 15.01 0.52
C ALA A 125 6.50 15.82 0.62
N VAL A 126 6.58 17.16 0.65
CA VAL A 126 5.40 18.03 0.70
C VAL A 126 4.50 17.82 -0.52
N LEU A 127 5.09 17.70 -1.72
CA LEU A 127 4.34 17.42 -2.94
C LEU A 127 3.61 16.08 -2.86
N SER A 128 4.31 15.01 -2.43
CA SER A 128 3.74 13.67 -2.31
C SER A 128 2.60 13.62 -1.31
N GLN A 129 2.73 14.30 -0.17
CA GLN A 129 1.64 14.41 0.81
C GLN A 129 0.43 15.14 0.24
N ARG A 130 0.65 16.21 -0.53
CA ARG A 130 -0.44 17.00 -1.13
C ARG A 130 -1.19 16.27 -2.24
N ILE A 131 -0.48 15.48 -3.04
CA ILE A 131 -1.04 14.78 -4.21
C ILE A 131 -1.68 13.45 -3.80
N MET A 132 -1.23 12.83 -2.71
CA MET A 132 -1.76 11.56 -2.25
C MET A 132 -3.16 11.73 -1.63
N PRO A 133 -4.16 10.93 -2.05
CA PRO A 133 -5.48 10.97 -1.45
C PRO A 133 -5.46 10.34 -0.04
N ASP A 134 -5.78 11.15 0.99
CA ASP A 134 -5.91 10.72 2.39
C ASP A 134 -6.82 9.48 2.54
N GLN A 135 -7.85 9.42 1.68
CA GLN A 135 -8.88 8.39 1.69
C GLN A 135 -8.41 7.05 1.13
N GLU A 136 -7.40 7.02 0.24
CA GLU A 136 -6.98 5.80 -0.44
C GLU A 136 -6.14 4.90 0.47
N PHE A 137 -5.43 5.44 1.48
CA PHE A 137 -4.53 4.64 2.32
C PHE A 137 -4.71 4.79 3.84
N GLY A 138 -5.51 5.73 4.34
CA GLY A 138 -5.68 5.93 5.79
C GLY A 138 -4.32 6.10 6.50
N MET A 139 -3.44 6.88 5.89
CA MET A 139 -2.12 7.23 6.42
C MET A 139 -2.29 8.53 7.21
N ILE A 140 -2.04 8.50 8.52
CA ILE A 140 -1.92 9.74 9.30
C ILE A 140 -0.48 10.20 9.15
N TYR A 141 -0.28 11.39 8.57
CA TYR A 141 1.04 11.99 8.47
C TYR A 141 1.47 12.54 9.83
N LEU A 142 2.67 12.17 10.29
CA LEU A 142 3.26 12.75 11.49
C LEU A 142 3.63 14.21 11.19
N GLY A 143 2.78 15.15 11.59
CA GLY A 143 2.90 16.58 11.28
C GLY A 143 1.57 17.26 10.93
N SER A 144 0.49 16.51 10.71
CA SER A 144 -0.86 17.06 10.52
C SER A 144 -1.59 17.24 11.85
N GLU A 145 -0.90 17.76 12.88
CA GLU A 145 -1.60 18.26 14.08
C GLU A 145 -2.46 19.44 13.62
N THR A 146 -3.74 19.14 13.43
CA THR A 146 -4.78 20.15 13.34
C THR A 146 -4.71 20.91 14.66
N GLU A 147 -4.22 22.15 14.65
CA GLU A 147 -4.41 23.04 15.79
C GLU A 147 -5.89 22.99 16.17
N PRO A 148 -6.24 22.73 17.44
CA PRO A 148 -7.61 22.82 17.88
C PRO A 148 -8.10 24.25 17.62
N PRO A 149 -9.34 24.45 17.14
CA PRO A 149 -9.87 25.79 16.96
C PRO A 149 -9.80 26.50 18.31
N THR A 150 -9.00 27.57 18.37
CA THR A 150 -9.00 28.46 19.52
C THR A 150 -10.40 29.05 19.60
N GLU A 151 -11.17 28.57 20.57
CA GLU A 151 -12.44 29.12 20.98
C GLU A 151 -12.16 30.52 21.56
N GLY A 152 -12.13 31.51 20.66
CA GLY A 152 -12.02 32.92 20.99
C GLY A 152 -13.29 33.37 21.68
N GLY A 153 -13.27 33.31 23.01
CA GLY A 153 -14.35 33.73 23.88
C GLY A 153 -14.83 35.15 23.60
N HIS A 154 -16.15 35.27 23.57
CA HIS A 154 -16.89 36.52 23.70
C HIS A 154 -16.42 37.32 24.93
N THR A 155 -16.12 38.61 24.71
CA THR A 155 -16.41 39.69 25.67
C THR A 155 -16.84 40.92 24.89
#